data_AF-A0A2A6RQ38-F1
#
_entry.id   AF-A0A2A6RQ38-F1
#
_cell.length_a   1.000
_cell.length_b   1.000
_cell.length_c   1.000
_cell.angle_alpha   90.00
_cell.angle_beta   90.00
_cell.angle_gamma   90.00
#
_symmetry.space_group_name_H-M   'P 1'
#
loop_
_entity.id
_entity.type
_entity.pdbx_description
1 polymer ?
#
loop_
_entity_poly.entity_id
_entity_poly.type
_entity_poly.pdbx_seq_one_letter_code
_entity_poly.pdbx_strand_id
1 'polypeptide(L)'
;MKHIQTFPCGHRGCGQSCHRCAQQAQHAHHEAAARAAQQQLRNDWKARFTTDPINLRRLPQPALVIQARQVIAAMARGQDYRALGGKQLAKCPSYVSIPLRDHYRIIFRRTAAARFEPHGVYSHETYNRVVGQLKRTG
;
A
#
# COMPACT_ATOMS: atom_id res chain seq x y z
N MET A 1 -19.55 31.18 -49.88
CA MET A 1 -20.11 31.50 -48.54
C MET A 1 -20.31 30.20 -47.79
N LYS A 2 -19.90 30.10 -46.52
CA LYS A 2 -20.03 28.87 -45.71
C LYS A 2 -21.44 28.82 -45.10
N HIS A 3 -22.22 27.79 -45.40
CA HIS A 3 -23.56 27.64 -44.81
C HIS A 3 -23.44 27.28 -43.33
N ILE A 4 -24.00 28.12 -42.45
CA ILE A 4 -24.06 27.90 -41.00
C ILE A 4 -25.48 27.45 -40.68
N GLN A 5 -25.61 26.30 -40.02
CA GLN A 5 -26.87 25.78 -39.52
C GLN A 5 -26.85 25.70 -37.99
N THR A 6 -28.04 25.74 -37.39
CA THR A 6 -28.22 25.44 -35.97
C THR A 6 -28.52 23.95 -35.83
N PHE A 7 -27.68 23.23 -35.08
CA PHE A 7 -27.89 21.82 -34.78
C PHE A 7 -29.04 21.64 -33.78
N PRO A 8 -29.68 20.46 -33.69
CA PRO A 8 -30.73 20.17 -32.71
C PRO A 8 -30.30 20.39 -31.24
N CYS A 9 -28.99 20.30 -30.96
CA CYS A 9 -28.42 20.62 -29.65
C CYS A 9 -28.32 22.13 -29.35
N GLY A 10 -28.83 23.01 -30.22
CA GLY A 10 -28.83 24.47 -30.06
C GLY A 10 -27.53 25.20 -30.46
N HIS A 11 -26.47 24.47 -30.83
CA HIS A 11 -25.20 25.06 -31.26
C HIS A 11 -25.21 25.41 -32.75
N ARG A 12 -24.49 26.46 -33.15
CA ARG A 12 -24.31 26.84 -34.56
C ARG A 12 -23.01 26.27 -35.13
N GLY A 13 -23.04 25.79 -36.37
CA GLY A 13 -21.85 25.34 -37.08
C GLY A 13 -22.14 24.89 -38.51
N CYS A 14 -21.16 24.25 -39.13
CA CYS A 14 -21.26 23.70 -40.48
C CYS A 14 -20.93 22.21 -40.46
N GLY A 15 -21.56 21.42 -41.34
CA GLY A 15 -21.34 19.97 -41.44
C GLY A 15 -22.44 19.15 -40.79
N GLN A 16 -22.27 17.82 -40.78
CA GLN A 16 -23.32 16.86 -40.38
C GLN A 16 -23.46 16.68 -38.86
N SER A 17 -22.47 17.07 -38.06
CA SER A 17 -22.47 16.87 -36.61
C SER A 17 -21.97 18.10 -35.84
N CYS A 18 -22.45 18.26 -34.60
CA CYS A 18 -22.02 19.34 -33.72
C CYS A 18 -20.66 19.01 -33.09
N HIS A 19 -19.59 19.67 -33.57
CA HIS A 19 -18.23 19.48 -33.03
C HIS A 19 -18.11 19.85 -31.54
N ARG A 20 -18.87 20.85 -31.06
CA ARG A 20 -18.87 21.24 -29.65
C ARG A 20 -19.40 20.11 -28.76
N CYS A 21 -20.51 19.48 -29.17
CA CYS A 21 -21.04 18.32 -28.45
C CYS A 21 -20.10 17.12 -28.53
N ALA A 22 -19.46 16.89 -29.68
CA ALA A 22 -18.45 15.83 -29.82
C ALA A 22 -17.25 16.05 -28.88
N GLN A 23 -16.74 17.28 -28.80
CA GLN A 23 -15.65 17.64 -27.89
C GLN A 23 -16.07 17.48 -26.41
N GLN A 24 -17.27 17.91 -26.04
CA GLN A 24 -17.80 17.72 -24.67
C GLN A 24 -17.92 16.24 -24.32
N ALA A 25 -18.44 15.41 -25.23
CA ALA A 25 -18.54 13.97 -25.03
C ALA A 25 -17.16 13.31 -24.88
N GLN A 26 -16.19 13.72 -25.71
CA GLN A 26 -14.81 13.26 -25.59
C GLN A 26 -14.19 13.65 -24.24
N HIS A 27 -14.34 14.91 -23.82
CA HIS A 27 -13.85 15.38 -22.52
C HIS A 27 -14.47 14.57 -21.37
N ALA A 28 -15.79 14.40 -21.36
CA ALA A 28 -16.48 13.61 -20.34
C ALA A 28 -16.01 12.16 -20.30
N HIS A 29 -15.79 11.55 -21.49
CA HIS A 29 -15.25 10.20 -21.59
C HIS A 29 -13.82 10.11 -21.03
N HIS A 30 -12.95 11.06 -21.37
CA HIS A 30 -11.58 11.12 -20.83
C HIS A 30 -11.57 11.30 -19.30
N GLU A 31 -12.42 12.18 -18.76
CA GLU A 31 -12.56 12.38 -17.32
C GLU A 31 -13.11 11.14 -16.60
N ALA A 32 -14.09 10.46 -17.20
CA ALA A 32 -14.61 9.20 -16.68
C ALA A 32 -13.52 8.11 -16.67
N ALA A 33 -12.76 7.97 -17.77
CA ALA A 33 -11.66 7.03 -17.87
C ALA A 33 -10.55 7.30 -16.84
N ALA A 34 -10.17 8.57 -16.66
CA ALA A 34 -9.18 8.98 -15.65
C ALA A 34 -9.63 8.64 -14.23
N ARG A 35 -10.89 8.89 -13.89
CA ARG A 35 -11.47 8.53 -12.58
C ARG A 35 -11.50 7.02 -12.37
N ALA A 36 -11.91 6.26 -13.38
CA ALA A 36 -11.92 4.80 -13.33
C ALA A 36 -10.51 4.23 -13.11
N ALA A 37 -9.51 4.74 -13.83
CA ALA A 37 -8.11 4.33 -13.68
C ALA A 37 -7.59 4.60 -12.26
N GLN A 38 -7.85 5.79 -11.70
CA GLN A 38 -7.45 6.11 -10.32
C GLN A 38 -8.16 5.21 -9.30
N GLN A 39 -9.44 4.89 -9.51
CA GLN A 39 -10.18 3.98 -8.64
C GLN A 39 -9.59 2.57 -8.70
N GLN A 40 -9.22 2.10 -9.89
CA GLN A 40 -8.58 0.80 -10.07
C GLN A 40 -7.25 0.73 -9.30
N LEU A 41 -6.38 1.74 -9.43
CA LEU A 41 -5.13 1.81 -8.68
C LEU A 41 -5.34 1.75 -7.16
N ARG A 42 -6.38 2.43 -6.64
CA ARG A 42 -6.74 2.35 -5.21
C ARG A 42 -7.22 0.96 -4.82
N ASN A 43 -8.03 0.32 -5.65
CA ASN A 43 -8.56 -1.03 -5.41
C ASN A 43 -7.43 -2.05 -5.43
N ASP A 44 -6.53 -1.98 -6.41
CA ASP A 44 -5.37 -2.87 -6.53
C ASP A 44 -4.45 -2.72 -5.32
N TRP A 45 -4.20 -1.48 -4.88
CA TRP A 45 -3.44 -1.24 -3.66
C TRP A 45 -4.08 -1.90 -2.42
N LYS A 46 -5.40 -1.75 -2.26
CA LYS A 46 -6.15 -2.37 -1.16
C LYS A 46 -6.16 -3.90 -1.24
N ALA A 47 -6.28 -4.46 -2.44
CA ALA A 47 -6.30 -5.89 -2.68
C ALA A 47 -4.97 -6.54 -2.26
N ARG A 48 -3.84 -5.87 -2.47
CA ARG A 48 -2.51 -6.38 -2.07
C ARG A 48 -2.34 -6.65 -0.58
N PHE A 49 -3.21 -6.09 0.28
CA PHE A 49 -3.15 -6.36 1.72
C PHE A 49 -3.79 -7.68 2.14
N THR A 50 -4.55 -8.36 1.28
CA THR A 50 -5.13 -9.68 1.62
C THR A 50 -4.07 -10.79 1.61
N THR A 51 -2.97 -10.58 0.91
CA THR A 51 -1.86 -11.53 0.79
C THR A 51 -0.73 -11.25 1.79
N ASP A 52 -0.81 -10.18 2.57
CA ASP A 52 0.23 -9.86 3.56
C ASP A 52 0.11 -10.79 4.78
N PRO A 53 1.21 -11.38 5.28
CA PRO A 53 1.16 -12.31 6.40
C PRO A 53 0.88 -11.64 7.75
N ILE A 54 0.95 -10.30 7.81
CA ILE A 54 0.56 -9.48 8.95
C ILE A 54 -0.20 -8.25 8.46
N ASN A 55 -1.01 -7.63 9.33
CA ASN A 55 -1.78 -6.45 8.96
C ASN A 55 -0.88 -5.21 8.77
N LEU A 56 -0.68 -4.80 7.51
CA LEU A 56 0.07 -3.60 7.14
C LEU A 56 -0.83 -2.40 6.79
N ARG A 57 -2.16 -2.55 6.83
CA ARG A 57 -3.13 -1.53 6.34
C ARG A 57 -3.10 -0.23 7.14
N ARG A 58 -2.69 -0.29 8.40
CA ARG A 58 -2.67 0.85 9.34
C ARG A 58 -1.37 1.65 9.30
N LEU A 59 -0.44 1.29 8.41
CA LEU A 59 0.82 2.01 8.28
C LEU A 59 0.59 3.33 7.52
N PRO A 60 1.20 4.43 7.98
CA PRO A 60 0.89 5.77 7.48
C PRO A 60 1.35 6.02 6.04
N GLN A 61 2.41 5.34 5.60
CA GLN A 61 3.03 5.59 4.30
C GLN A 61 3.16 4.32 3.45
N PRO A 62 2.87 4.36 2.14
CA PRO A 62 3.08 3.24 1.22
C PRO A 62 4.52 2.74 1.19
N ALA A 63 5.50 3.63 1.30
CA ALA A 63 6.92 3.26 1.31
C ALA A 63 7.28 2.39 2.53
N LEU A 64 6.65 2.62 3.68
CA LEU A 64 6.82 1.81 4.88
C LEU A 64 6.19 0.41 4.70
N VAL A 65 5.02 0.31 4.05
CA VAL A 65 4.40 -0.97 3.68
C VAL A 65 5.32 -1.77 2.75
N ILE A 66 5.90 -1.11 1.74
CA ILE A 66 6.83 -1.74 0.79
C ILE A 66 8.08 -2.25 1.53
N GLN A 67 8.68 -1.44 2.41
CA GLN A 67 9.84 -1.86 3.19
C GLN A 67 9.52 -3.04 4.11
N ALA A 68 8.36 -3.03 4.78
CA ALA A 68 7.93 -4.15 5.62
C ALA A 68 7.82 -5.45 4.79
N ARG A 69 7.21 -5.40 3.61
CA ARG A 69 7.12 -6.54 2.68
C ARG A 69 8.49 -7.05 2.24
N GLN A 70 9.43 -6.14 1.95
CA GLN A 70 10.80 -6.51 1.58
C GLN A 70 11.50 -7.27 2.72
N VAL A 71 11.39 -6.79 3.95
CA VAL A 71 11.95 -7.46 5.14
C VAL A 71 11.29 -8.82 5.37
N ILE A 72 9.96 -8.91 5.27
CA ILE A 72 9.23 -10.18 5.38
C ILE A 72 9.72 -11.19 4.33
N ALA A 73 9.84 -10.78 3.07
CA ALA A 73 10.32 -11.65 2.00
C ALA A 73 11.78 -12.07 2.20
N ALA A 74 12.64 -11.17 2.69
CA ALA A 74 14.04 -11.48 3.01
C ALA A 74 14.15 -12.53 4.12
N MET A 75 13.41 -12.35 5.22
CA MET A 75 13.35 -13.30 6.33
C MET A 75 12.78 -14.66 5.88
N ALA A 76 11.75 -14.66 5.03
CA ALA A 76 11.17 -15.88 4.47
C ALA A 76 12.17 -16.69 3.60
N ARG A 77 13.12 -16.00 2.95
CA ARG A 77 14.23 -16.64 2.21
C ARG A 77 15.39 -17.09 3.10
N GLY A 78 15.28 -16.94 4.42
CA GLY A 78 16.31 -17.36 5.37
C GLY A 78 17.42 -16.34 5.59
N GLN A 79 17.25 -15.09 5.17
CA GLN A 79 18.22 -14.03 5.48
C GLN A 79 18.31 -13.81 7.00
N ASP A 80 19.53 -13.71 7.52
CA ASP A 80 19.75 -13.43 8.95
C ASP A 80 19.24 -12.03 9.31
N TYR A 81 18.46 -11.93 10.39
CA TYR A 81 17.87 -10.66 10.84
C TYR A 81 18.93 -9.60 11.18
N ARG A 82 20.15 -9.99 11.59
CA ARG A 82 21.26 -9.08 11.87
C ARG A 82 21.76 -8.38 10.62
N ALA A 83 21.75 -9.07 9.47
CA ALA A 83 22.09 -8.46 8.17
C ALA A 83 21.05 -7.41 7.73
N LEU A 84 19.85 -7.46 8.29
CA LEU A 84 18.78 -6.46 8.12
C LEU A 84 18.82 -5.37 9.21
N GLY A 85 19.88 -5.32 10.04
CA GLY A 85 19.99 -4.39 11.17
C GLY A 85 19.12 -4.77 12.38
N GLY A 86 18.58 -5.98 12.38
CA GLY A 86 17.73 -6.51 13.44
C GLY A 86 18.49 -6.86 14.70
N LYS A 87 17.74 -6.87 15.81
CA LYS A 87 18.25 -7.22 17.15
C LYS A 87 17.28 -8.17 17.84
N GLN A 88 17.82 -9.14 18.56
CA GLN A 88 17.02 -9.98 19.44
C GLN A 88 16.53 -9.16 20.64
N LEU A 89 15.32 -9.42 21.09
CA LEU A 89 14.76 -8.69 22.22
C LEU A 89 15.30 -9.26 23.52
N ALA A 90 16.07 -8.46 24.27
CA ALA A 90 16.68 -8.89 25.53
C ALA A 90 15.65 -9.45 26.52
N LYS A 91 14.47 -8.84 26.56
CA LYS A 91 13.37 -9.19 27.48
C LYS A 91 12.48 -10.33 26.97
N CYS A 92 12.55 -10.68 25.68
CA CYS A 92 11.75 -11.73 25.03
C CYS A 92 12.61 -12.44 23.95
N PRO A 93 13.54 -13.33 24.31
CA PRO A 93 14.52 -13.92 23.39
C PRO A 93 13.92 -14.63 22.17
N SER A 94 12.69 -15.13 22.28
CA SER A 94 11.93 -15.73 21.18
C SER A 94 11.48 -14.72 20.13
N TYR A 95 11.83 -13.45 20.25
CA TYR A 95 11.45 -12.40 19.31
C TYR A 95 12.68 -11.61 18.85
N VAL A 96 12.63 -11.17 17.60
CA VAL A 96 13.61 -10.25 17.02
C VAL A 96 12.88 -9.03 16.47
N SER A 97 13.55 -7.89 16.50
CA SER A 97 13.03 -6.64 15.98
C SER A 97 13.97 -6.04 14.96
N ILE A 98 13.43 -5.74 13.78
CA ILE A 98 14.15 -5.18 12.64
C ILE A 98 13.66 -3.74 12.44
N PRO A 99 14.57 -2.74 12.40
CA PRO A 99 14.19 -1.36 12.16
C PRO A 99 13.63 -1.18 10.75
N LEU A 100 12.62 -0.33 10.63
CA LEU A 100 12.12 0.21 9.38
C LEU A 100 12.34 1.73 9.38
N ARG A 101 11.93 2.40 8.30
CA ARG A 101 11.88 3.86 8.24
C ARG A 101 10.92 4.48 9.25
N ASP A 102 11.01 5.80 9.40
CA ASP A 102 10.08 6.62 10.20
C ASP A 102 9.93 6.15 11.66
N HIS A 103 11.01 5.60 12.23
CA HIS A 103 11.05 5.04 13.58
C HIS A 103 10.07 3.87 13.81
N TYR A 104 9.68 3.16 12.76
CA TYR A 104 8.94 1.91 12.87
C TYR A 104 9.87 0.72 13.04
N ARG A 105 9.34 -0.36 13.61
CA ARG A 105 10.02 -1.63 13.77
C ARG A 105 9.08 -2.76 13.43
N ILE A 106 9.53 -3.73 12.65
CA ILE A 106 8.85 -4.99 12.48
C ILE A 106 9.38 -5.99 13.50
N ILE A 107 8.46 -6.76 14.10
CA ILE A 107 8.77 -7.82 15.06
C ILE A 107 8.52 -9.16 14.37
N PHE A 108 9.44 -10.10 14.57
CA PHE A 108 9.27 -11.50 14.21
C PHE A 108 9.32 -12.36 15.47
N ARG A 109 8.55 -13.45 15.48
CA ARG A 109 8.59 -14.49 16.50
C ARG A 109 9.34 -15.70 15.97
N ARG A 110 10.26 -16.25 16.78
CA ARG A 110 10.90 -17.52 16.53
C ARG A 110 9.92 -18.66 16.80
N THR A 111 9.80 -19.58 15.85
CA THR A 111 8.98 -20.79 15.96
C THR A 111 9.79 -21.97 16.49
N ALA A 112 9.12 -23.08 16.82
CA ALA A 112 9.77 -24.31 17.27
C ALA A 112 10.75 -24.89 16.23
N ALA A 113 10.47 -24.69 14.93
CA ALA A 113 11.35 -25.10 13.84
C ALA A 113 12.53 -24.12 13.58
N ALA A 114 12.85 -23.26 14.55
CA ALA A 114 13.87 -22.22 14.48
C ALA A 114 13.70 -21.21 13.32
N ARG A 115 12.50 -21.11 12.73
CA ARG A 115 12.14 -20.11 11.71
C ARG A 115 11.59 -18.84 12.37
N PHE A 116 11.53 -17.75 11.61
CA PHE A 116 10.98 -16.48 12.06
C PHE A 116 9.72 -16.13 11.29
N GLU A 117 8.62 -15.96 12.02
CA GLU A 117 7.33 -15.54 11.47
C GLU A 117 7.06 -14.08 11.81
N PRO A 118 6.54 -13.28 10.86
CA PRO A 118 6.21 -11.89 11.12
C PRO A 118 5.09 -11.82 12.16
N HIS A 119 5.29 -10.99 13.18
CA HIS A 119 4.33 -10.79 14.27
C HIS A 119 3.55 -9.48 14.09
N GLY A 120 4.24 -8.38 13.78
CA GLY A 120 3.60 -7.08 13.61
C GLY A 120 4.58 -5.94 13.36
N VAL A 121 4.06 -4.80 12.92
CA VAL A 121 4.81 -3.55 12.70
C VAL A 121 4.31 -2.48 13.66
N TYR A 122 5.24 -1.81 14.34
CA TYR A 122 4.92 -0.86 15.41
C TYR A 122 5.79 0.38 15.33
N SER A 123 5.25 1.53 15.70
CA SER A 123 6.06 2.73 15.94
C SER A 123 6.97 2.52 17.15
N HIS A 124 8.04 3.31 17.27
CA HIS A 124 8.95 3.27 18.42
C HIS A 124 8.22 3.44 19.77
N GLU A 125 7.22 4.31 19.82
CA GLU A 125 6.43 4.56 21.04
C GLU A 125 5.59 3.34 21.44
N THR A 126 4.93 2.72 20.45
CA THR A 126 4.08 1.55 20.68
C THR A 126 4.91 0.30 20.96
N TYR A 127 6.12 0.24 20.41
CA TYR A 127 7.02 -0.90 20.52
C TYR A 127 7.32 -1.28 21.98
N ASN A 128 7.63 -0.32 22.86
CA ASN A 128 7.94 -0.62 24.26
C ASN A 128 6.76 -1.27 25.01
N ARG A 129 5.53 -0.83 24.70
CA ARG A 129 4.30 -1.41 25.26
C ARG A 129 4.09 -2.84 24.76
N VAL A 130 4.32 -3.09 23.48
CA VAL A 130 4.20 -4.42 22.86
C VAL A 130 5.25 -5.39 23.44
N VAL A 131 6.50 -4.96 23.57
CA VAL A 131 7.55 -5.78 24.23
C VAL A 131 7.12 -6.14 25.66
N GLY A 132 6.46 -5.24 26.37
CA GLY A 132 5.85 -5.51 27.68
C GLY A 132 4.77 -6.61 27.66
N GLN A 133 3.95 -6.64 26.61
CA GLN A 133 2.87 -7.65 26.44
C GLN A 133 3.41 -9.02 26.04
N LEU A 134 4.42 -9.06 25.15
CA LEU A 134 5.03 -10.30 24.67
C LEU A 134 5.68 -11.12 25.81
N LYS A 135 6.16 -10.45 26.87
CA LYS A 135 6.69 -11.12 28.08
C LYS A 135 5.67 -11.98 28.81
N ARG A 136 4.37 -11.67 28.69
CA ARG A 136 3.30 -12.32 29.45
C ARG A 136 2.69 -13.51 28.72
N THR A 137 3.04 -13.69 27.45
CA THR A 137 2.42 -14.66 26.52
C THR A 137 3.43 -15.69 25.97
N GLY A 138 4.68 -15.61 26.38
CA GLY A 138 5.72 -16.62 26.15
C GLY A 138 6.29 -17.07 27.48
#